data_AF-A0A347VT74-F1
#
_entry.id   AF-A0A347VT74-F1
#
_cell.length_a   1.000
_cell.length_b   1.000
_cell.length_c   1.000
_cell.angle_alpha   90.00
_cell.angle_beta   90.00
_cell.angle_gamma   90.00
#
_symmetry.space_group_name_H-M   'P 1'
#
loop_
_entity.id
_entity.type
_entity.pdbx_description
1 polymer ?
#
loop_
_entity_poly.entity_id
_entity_poly.type
_entity_poly.pdbx_seq_one_letter_code
_entity_poly.pdbx_strand_id
1 'polypeptide(L)'
;MKDYTDYVDKYLLHYLKEHKNTTFHLMIAPYSRTFWLVGGKEGGRGKLKLWQDILRYIVRQTQGLSNVRIYGFDIYDYLGNMANYTDATHYNVDMHEFFADAIIRRTNLLNTQNIESYLDSMKDKTLNYDLTPLLNQLGN
;
A
#
# COMPACT_ATOMS: atom_id res chain seq x y z
N MET A 1 -11.53 11.00 -9.45
CA MET A 1 -10.91 9.71 -9.85
C MET A 1 -10.15 9.84 -11.16
N LYS A 2 -10.78 10.37 -12.22
CA LYS A 2 -10.19 10.55 -13.55
C LYS A 2 -8.79 11.18 -13.56
N ASP A 3 -8.59 12.29 -12.85
CA ASP A 3 -7.26 12.96 -12.83
C ASP A 3 -6.14 12.08 -12.26
N TYR A 4 -6.47 11.20 -11.29
CA TYR A 4 -5.48 10.29 -10.70
C TYR A 4 -5.20 9.08 -11.60
N THR A 5 -6.22 8.52 -12.26
CA THR A 5 -6.01 7.44 -13.22
C THR A 5 -5.25 7.93 -14.45
N ASP A 6 -5.53 9.15 -14.93
CA ASP A 6 -4.80 9.78 -16.04
C ASP A 6 -3.31 9.98 -15.66
N TYR A 7 -3.04 10.38 -14.41
CA TYR A 7 -1.67 10.50 -13.88
C TYR A 7 -0.96 9.15 -13.83
N VAL A 8 -1.62 8.12 -13.30
CA VAL A 8 -1.10 6.75 -13.23
C VAL A 8 -0.85 6.17 -14.62
N ASP A 9 -1.76 6.41 -15.57
CA ASP A 9 -1.59 6.00 -16.96
C ASP A 9 -0.35 6.63 -17.58
N LYS A 10 -0.23 7.95 -17.45
CA LYS A 10 0.84 8.73 -18.07
C LYS A 10 2.22 8.43 -17.49
N TYR A 11 2.33 8.30 -16.17
CA TYR A 11 3.63 8.27 -15.49
C TYR A 11 4.03 6.90 -14.96
N LEU A 12 3.14 5.91 -14.97
CA LEU A 12 3.45 4.54 -14.55
C LEU A 12 3.09 3.51 -15.62
N LEU A 13 1.81 3.37 -15.95
CA LEU A 13 1.34 2.25 -16.78
C LEU A 13 1.88 2.30 -18.21
N HIS A 14 2.11 3.49 -18.76
CA HIS A 14 2.75 3.67 -20.06
C HIS A 14 4.11 2.94 -20.15
N TYR A 15 4.99 3.17 -19.18
CA TYR A 15 6.32 2.54 -19.14
C TYR A 15 6.26 1.02 -18.94
N LEU A 16 5.36 0.55 -18.07
CA LEU A 16 5.20 -0.89 -17.83
C LEU A 16 4.81 -1.65 -19.10
N LYS A 17 3.96 -1.03 -19.93
CA LYS A 17 3.44 -1.60 -21.19
C LYS A 17 4.46 -1.53 -22.33
N GLU A 18 5.25 -0.45 -22.39
CA GLU A 18 6.23 -0.23 -23.45
C GLU A 18 7.50 -1.10 -23.28
N HIS A 19 7.98 -1.27 -22.05
CA HIS A 19 9.23 -1.98 -21.77
C HIS A 19 9.02 -3.44 -21.39
N LYS A 20 8.51 -4.25 -22.34
CA LYS A 20 8.18 -5.67 -22.10
C LYS A 20 9.37 -6.56 -21.71
N ASN A 21 10.59 -6.16 -22.06
CA ASN A 21 11.82 -6.88 -21.70
C ASN A 21 12.36 -6.51 -20.32
N THR A 22 11.79 -5.50 -19.66
CA THR A 22 12.15 -5.09 -18.31
C THR A 22 11.18 -5.70 -17.31
N THR A 23 11.70 -6.38 -16.31
CA THR A 23 10.89 -6.86 -15.18
C THR A 23 10.72 -5.73 -14.17
N PHE A 24 9.48 -5.37 -13.89
CA PHE A 24 9.11 -4.36 -12.90
C PHE A 24 8.58 -5.02 -11.62
N HIS A 25 9.16 -4.64 -10.48
CA HIS A 25 8.67 -4.99 -9.15
C HIS A 25 8.10 -3.73 -8.49
N LEU A 26 6.78 -3.64 -8.40
CA LEU A 26 6.08 -2.52 -7.78
C LEU A 26 5.83 -2.85 -6.31
N MET A 27 6.56 -2.18 -5.43
CA MET A 27 6.42 -2.30 -3.99
C MET A 27 5.47 -1.22 -3.50
N ILE A 28 4.29 -1.62 -3.02
CA ILE A 28 3.32 -0.68 -2.45
C ILE A 28 3.74 -0.37 -1.02
N ALA A 29 4.24 0.85 -0.80
CA ALA A 29 4.73 1.28 0.50
C ALA A 29 3.60 1.29 1.55
N PRO A 30 3.71 0.51 2.64
CA PRO A 30 2.69 0.45 3.68
C PRO A 30 2.79 1.64 4.63
N TYR A 31 1.76 2.50 4.66
CA TYR A 31 1.66 3.55 5.67
C TYR A 31 1.07 3.01 6.98
N SER A 32 1.41 3.67 8.09
CA SER A 32 0.89 3.29 9.40
C SER A 32 -0.64 3.39 9.45
N ARG A 33 -1.27 2.65 10.37
CA ARG A 33 -2.73 2.77 10.59
C ARG A 33 -3.12 4.16 11.07
N THR A 34 -2.24 4.83 11.81
CA THR A 34 -2.45 6.20 12.30
C THR A 34 -2.52 7.20 11.15
N PHE A 35 -1.66 7.08 10.12
CA PHE A 35 -1.72 7.93 8.92
C PHE A 35 -3.13 7.92 8.28
N TRP A 36 -3.71 6.73 8.13
CA TRP A 36 -5.03 6.57 7.53
C TRP A 36 -6.19 7.00 8.43
N LEU A 37 -6.01 7.02 9.75
CA LEU A 37 -7.06 7.43 10.69
C LEU A 37 -7.03 8.92 11.00
N VAL A 38 -5.85 9.50 11.21
CA VAL A 38 -5.67 10.87 11.74
C VAL A 38 -4.83 11.79 10.86
N GLY A 39 -4.33 11.34 9.70
CA GLY A 39 -3.40 12.08 8.82
C GLY A 39 -3.93 13.35 8.13
N GLY A 40 -5.06 13.93 8.56
CA GLY A 40 -5.53 15.23 8.11
C GLY A 40 -5.78 15.33 6.59
N LYS A 41 -5.15 16.29 5.92
CA LYS A 41 -5.33 16.54 4.47
C LYS A 41 -4.56 15.57 3.57
N GLU A 42 -3.45 15.02 4.09
CA GLU A 42 -2.53 14.15 3.36
C GLU A 42 -2.94 12.67 3.51
N GLY A 43 -3.45 12.31 4.69
CA GLY A 43 -4.00 10.99 5.00
C GLY A 43 -5.49 11.03 5.36
N GLY A 44 -5.91 10.15 6.27
CA GLY A 44 -7.29 10.09 6.73
C GLY A 44 -8.22 9.19 5.91
N ARG A 45 -9.39 8.88 6.49
CA ARG A 45 -10.35 7.89 5.96
C ARG A 45 -10.81 8.20 4.53
N GLY A 46 -10.90 9.49 4.17
CA GLY A 46 -11.25 9.93 2.81
C GLY A 46 -10.17 9.60 1.76
N LYS A 47 -8.89 9.60 2.16
CA LYS A 47 -7.77 9.27 1.28
C LYS A 47 -7.52 7.77 1.19
N LEU A 48 -7.86 7.01 2.24
CA LEU A 48 -7.78 5.55 2.23
C LEU A 48 -8.56 4.96 1.05
N LYS A 49 -9.83 5.35 0.86
CA LYS A 49 -10.62 4.83 -0.26
C LYS A 49 -10.02 5.18 -1.62
N LEU A 50 -9.53 6.41 -1.79
CA LEU A 50 -8.87 6.83 -3.03
C LEU A 50 -7.63 5.98 -3.31
N TRP A 51 -6.80 5.72 -2.29
CA TRP A 51 -5.64 4.85 -2.40
C TRP A 51 -6.02 3.42 -2.81
N GLN A 52 -7.04 2.85 -2.17
CA GLN A 52 -7.56 1.53 -2.53
C GLN A 52 -8.07 1.48 -3.98
N ASP A 53 -8.76 2.53 -4.42
CA ASP A 53 -9.28 2.63 -5.79
C ASP A 53 -8.15 2.73 -6.82
N ILE A 54 -7.09 3.49 -6.53
CA ILE A 54 -5.90 3.58 -7.39
C ILE A 54 -5.16 2.24 -7.44
N LEU A 55 -4.93 1.60 -6.30
CA LEU A 55 -4.23 0.31 -6.27
C LEU A 55 -5.03 -0.77 -7.01
N ARG A 56 -6.34 -0.82 -6.81
CA ARG A 56 -7.25 -1.69 -7.59
C ARG A 56 -7.11 -1.44 -9.08
N TYR A 57 -7.11 -0.17 -9.47
CA TYR A 57 -6.98 0.22 -10.88
C TYR A 57 -5.64 -0.26 -11.47
N ILE A 58 -4.51 -0.01 -10.79
CA ILE A 58 -3.19 -0.46 -11.22
C ILE A 58 -3.18 -1.99 -11.42
N VAL A 59 -3.62 -2.76 -10.41
CA VAL A 59 -3.63 -4.23 -10.48
C VAL A 59 -4.47 -4.75 -11.66
N ARG A 60 -5.62 -4.11 -11.94
CA ARG A 60 -6.45 -4.47 -13.10
C ARG A 60 -5.79 -4.09 -14.42
N GLN A 61 -5.17 -2.92 -14.51
CA GLN A 61 -4.50 -2.46 -15.75
C GLN A 61 -3.23 -3.24 -16.08
N THR A 62 -2.60 -3.85 -15.09
CA THR A 62 -1.42 -4.70 -15.28
C THR A 62 -1.77 -6.17 -15.44
N GLN A 63 -3.05 -6.54 -15.44
CA GLN A 63 -3.46 -7.93 -15.65
C GLN A 63 -2.97 -8.43 -17.02
N GLY A 64 -2.27 -9.55 -17.03
CA GLY A 64 -1.70 -10.15 -18.25
C GLY A 64 -0.33 -9.57 -18.66
N LEU A 65 0.18 -8.54 -17.98
CA LEU A 65 1.56 -8.07 -18.16
C LEU A 65 2.51 -8.98 -17.38
N SER A 66 3.10 -9.97 -18.05
CA SER A 66 4.02 -10.95 -17.43
C SER A 66 5.31 -10.31 -16.88
N ASN A 67 5.62 -9.09 -17.32
CA ASN A 67 6.78 -8.32 -16.89
C ASN A 67 6.52 -7.46 -15.64
N VAL A 68 5.32 -7.49 -15.05
CA VAL A 68 4.95 -6.69 -13.87
C VAL A 68 4.61 -7.60 -12.70
N ARG A 69 5.17 -7.29 -11.52
CA ARG A 69 4.83 -7.91 -10.23
C ARG A 69 4.52 -6.83 -9.23
N ILE A 70 3.38 -6.92 -8.55
CA ILE A 70 2.90 -5.94 -7.57
C ILE A 70 2.87 -6.61 -6.20
N TYR A 71 3.42 -5.96 -5.18
CA TYR A 71 3.55 -6.50 -3.83
C TYR A 71 2.83 -5.62 -2.82
N GLY A 72 1.97 -6.24 -2.00
CA GLY A 72 1.18 -5.57 -0.97
C GLY A 72 1.55 -6.00 0.45
N PHE A 73 1.63 -5.03 1.36
CA PHE A 73 2.03 -5.20 2.76
C PHE A 73 1.04 -4.57 3.76
N ASP A 74 -0.05 -3.97 3.28
CA ASP A 74 -0.99 -3.20 4.10
C ASP A 74 -1.92 -4.04 5.00
N ILE A 75 -1.65 -5.34 5.13
CA ILE A 75 -2.45 -6.27 5.95
C ILE A 75 -1.70 -6.78 7.18
N TYR A 76 -0.43 -6.43 7.36
CA TYR A 76 0.34 -6.87 8.52
C TYR A 76 0.09 -5.99 9.75
N ASP A 77 0.32 -6.59 10.91
CA ASP A 77 0.16 -5.92 12.21
C ASP A 77 1.31 -4.94 12.47
N TYR A 78 2.43 -5.07 11.76
CA TYR A 78 3.55 -4.12 11.75
C TYR A 78 3.07 -2.67 11.62
N LEU A 79 2.07 -2.42 10.76
CA LEU A 79 1.53 -1.09 10.46
C LEU A 79 0.81 -0.44 11.65
N GLY A 80 0.40 -1.23 12.64
CA GLY A 80 -0.28 -0.78 13.85
C GLY A 80 0.69 -0.43 14.99
N ASN A 81 1.99 -0.68 14.84
CA ASN A 81 2.95 -0.34 15.89
C ASN A 81 3.75 0.90 15.49
N MET A 82 3.48 2.03 16.16
CA MET A 82 4.20 3.28 15.87
C MET A 82 5.69 3.22 16.20
N ALA A 83 6.14 2.29 17.05
CA ALA A 83 7.58 2.10 17.28
C ALA A 83 8.32 1.55 16.04
N ASN A 84 7.58 1.02 15.07
CA ASN A 84 8.13 0.54 13.80
C ASN A 84 8.24 1.67 12.74
N TYR A 85 8.00 2.91 13.12
CA TYR A 85 7.90 4.04 12.20
C TYR A 85 8.70 5.24 12.72
N THR A 86 9.41 5.90 11.81
CA THR A 86 10.05 7.20 12.11
C THR A 86 9.00 8.30 12.15
N ASP A 87 8.03 8.23 11.24
CA ASP A 87 6.82 9.05 11.22
C ASP A 87 5.65 8.23 10.65
N ALA A 88 4.45 8.79 10.56
CA ALA A 88 3.26 8.04 10.15
C ALA A 88 3.35 7.40 8.73
N THR A 89 4.31 7.81 7.89
CA THR A 89 4.48 7.35 6.52
C THR A 89 5.76 6.53 6.28
N HIS A 90 6.78 6.70 7.11
CA HIS A 90 8.10 6.09 6.91
C HIS A 90 8.38 5.01 7.97
N TYR A 91 8.27 3.76 7.53
CA TYR A 91 8.60 2.56 8.32
C TYR A 91 10.11 2.49 8.63
N ASN A 92 10.47 1.66 9.61
CA ASN A 92 11.86 1.39 9.96
C ASN A 92 12.55 0.51 8.90
N VAL A 93 13.88 0.50 8.92
CA VAL A 93 14.72 -0.14 7.88
C VAL A 93 14.48 -1.64 7.74
N ASP A 94 14.00 -2.29 8.81
CA ASP A 94 13.70 -3.73 8.86
C ASP A 94 12.60 -4.15 7.87
N MET A 95 11.67 -3.26 7.53
CA MET A 95 10.67 -3.50 6.49
C MET A 95 11.32 -3.75 5.11
N HIS A 96 12.52 -3.21 4.84
CA HIS A 96 13.23 -3.48 3.60
C HIS A 96 13.70 -4.94 3.49
N GLU A 97 14.01 -5.59 4.61
CA GLU A 97 14.34 -7.02 4.61
C GLU A 97 13.10 -7.84 4.24
N PHE A 98 11.94 -7.46 4.79
CA PHE A 98 10.67 -8.13 4.46
C PHE A 98 10.31 -7.98 2.97
N PHE A 99 10.60 -6.82 2.39
CA PHE A 99 10.45 -6.57 0.95
C PHE A 99 11.36 -7.44 0.10
N ALA A 100 12.64 -7.54 0.45
CA ALA A 100 13.61 -8.38 -0.25
C ALA A 100 13.18 -9.85 -0.21
N ASP A 101 12.77 -10.34 0.96
CA ASP A 101 12.25 -11.69 1.15
C ASP A 101 11.00 -11.96 0.30
N ALA A 102 10.07 -11.02 0.24
CA ALA A 102 8.87 -11.15 -0.58
C ALA A 102 9.18 -11.23 -2.08
N ILE A 103 10.18 -10.48 -2.56
CA ILE A 103 10.65 -10.55 -3.94
C ILE A 103 11.29 -11.92 -4.23
N ILE A 104 12.20 -12.36 -3.37
CA ILE A 104 12.93 -13.64 -3.53
C ILE A 104 11.95 -14.82 -3.51
N ARG A 105 11.05 -14.85 -2.52
CA ARG A 105 10.12 -15.96 -2.30
C ARG A 105 8.82 -15.85 -3.11
N ARG A 106 8.61 -14.73 -3.81
CA ARG A 106 7.38 -14.42 -4.56
C ARG A 106 6.12 -14.48 -3.69
N THR A 107 6.22 -14.02 -2.45
CA THR A 107 5.05 -13.85 -1.57
C THR A 107 4.43 -12.46 -1.80
N ASN A 108 3.29 -12.18 -1.16
CA ASN A 108 2.69 -10.84 -1.14
C ASN A 108 2.22 -10.28 -2.49
N LEU A 109 2.16 -11.12 -3.53
CA LEU A 109 1.75 -10.71 -4.86
C LEU A 109 0.27 -10.30 -4.89
N LEU A 110 -0.01 -9.14 -5.48
CA LEU A 110 -1.36 -8.67 -5.77
C LEU A 110 -1.72 -8.97 -7.22
N ASN A 111 -2.92 -9.50 -7.41
CA ASN A 111 -3.50 -9.80 -8.72
C ASN A 111 -5.03 -9.63 -8.65
N THR A 112 -5.69 -9.82 -9.79
CA THR A 112 -7.14 -9.63 -9.86
C THR A 112 -7.94 -10.69 -9.09
N GLN A 113 -7.31 -11.79 -8.66
CA GLN A 113 -7.94 -12.83 -7.84
C GLN A 113 -7.97 -12.45 -6.35
N ASN A 114 -7.01 -11.66 -5.86
CA ASN A 114 -6.88 -11.35 -4.43
C ASN A 114 -6.98 -9.86 -4.06
N ILE A 115 -7.01 -8.96 -5.05
CA ILE A 115 -6.98 -7.52 -4.77
C ILE A 115 -8.15 -7.05 -3.90
N GLU A 116 -9.37 -7.54 -4.11
CA GLU A 116 -10.51 -7.08 -3.33
C GLU A 116 -10.40 -7.53 -1.85
N SER A 117 -10.05 -8.80 -1.60
CA SER A 117 -9.87 -9.29 -0.21
C SER A 117 -8.68 -8.65 0.50
N TYR A 118 -7.61 -8.33 -0.23
CA TYR A 118 -6.48 -7.55 0.28
C TYR A 118 -6.93 -6.14 0.71
N LEU A 119 -7.67 -5.43 -0.15
CA LEU A 119 -8.13 -4.07 0.14
C LEU A 119 -9.14 -4.05 1.29
N ASP A 120 -10.04 -5.02 1.37
CA ASP A 120 -10.96 -5.16 2.49
C ASP A 120 -10.21 -5.42 3.80
N SER A 121 -9.21 -6.33 3.78
CA SER A 121 -8.36 -6.59 4.95
C SER A 121 -7.59 -5.34 5.40
N MET A 122 -7.04 -4.57 4.45
CA MET A 122 -6.38 -3.30 4.74
C MET A 122 -7.35 -2.33 5.42
N LYS A 123 -8.55 -2.17 4.87
CA LYS A 123 -9.58 -1.27 5.41
C LYS A 123 -9.99 -1.69 6.81
N ASP A 124 -10.31 -2.96 7.01
CA ASP A 124 -10.80 -3.47 8.29
C ASP A 124 -9.74 -3.33 9.38
N LYS A 125 -8.49 -3.74 9.11
CA LYS A 125 -7.39 -3.56 10.06
C LYS A 125 -7.11 -2.09 10.37
N THR A 126 -7.36 -1.19 9.43
CA THR A 126 -7.16 0.25 9.62
C THR A 126 -8.28 0.87 10.42
N LEU A 127 -9.54 0.60 10.06
CA LEU A 127 -10.70 1.21 10.72
C LEU A 127 -10.93 0.67 12.14
N ASN A 128 -10.49 -0.55 12.41
CA ASN A 128 -10.56 -1.18 13.73
C ASN A 128 -9.29 -1.01 14.57
N TYR A 129 -8.31 -0.22 14.12
CA TYR A 129 -7.09 0.03 14.89
C TYR A 129 -7.41 0.90 16.12
N ASP A 130 -7.03 0.42 17.30
CA ASP A 130 -7.25 1.11 18.57
C ASP A 130 -6.24 2.25 18.75
N LEU A 131 -6.75 3.48 18.77
CA LEU A 131 -5.95 4.68 19.01
C LEU A 131 -5.72 4.97 20.50
N THR A 132 -6.41 4.27 21.40
CA THR A 132 -6.34 4.52 22.86
C THR A 132 -4.90 4.51 23.39
N PRO A 133 -4.02 3.54 23.03
CA PRO A 133 -2.63 3.54 23.49
C PRO A 133 -1.86 4.80 23.07
N LEU A 134 -2.09 5.28 21.85
CA LEU A 134 -1.45 6.49 21.33
C LEU A 134 -2.00 7.76 22.02
N LEU A 135 -3.31 7.86 22.19
CA LEU A 135 -3.95 8.99 22.86
C LEU A 135 -3.48 9.13 24.31
N ASN A 136 -3.28 8.02 25.01
CA ASN A 136 -2.76 8.01 26.39
C ASN A 136 -1.33 8.58 26.49
N GLN A 137 -0.52 8.50 25.43
CA GLN A 137 0.82 9.09 25.41
C GLN A 137 0.80 10.61 25.20
N LEU A 138 -0.28 11.15 24.62
CA LEU A 138 -0.45 12.58 24.35
C LEU A 138 -1.19 13.34 25.48
N GLY A 139 -1.82 12.61 26.40
CA GLY A 139 -2.66 13.14 27.47
C GLY A 139 -1.93 13.46 28.79
N ASN A 140 -0.59 13.46 28.79
CA ASN A 140 0.24 13.88 29.93
C ASN A 140 0.97 15.20 29.63
#